data_AF-A0A955MDT9-F1
#
_entry.id   AF-A0A955MDT9-F1
#
_cell.length_a   1.000
_cell.length_b   1.000
_cell.length_c   1.000
_cell.angle_alpha   90.00
_cell.angle_beta   90.00
_cell.angle_gamma   90.00
#
_symmetry.space_group_name_H-M   'P 1'
#
loop_
_entity.id
_entity.type
_entity.pdbx_description
1 polymer ?
#
loop_
_entity_poly.entity_id
_entity_poly.type
_entity_poly.pdbx_seq_one_letter_code
_entity_poly.pdbx_strand_id
1 'polypeptide(L)'
;MPWTIRTIWYFYFLSFGLMIGRESYAFFTPGSRIYQYFFYLRQFDQSFIFDYLLNTTQVLLNLIMLLPILLYTHRLKLLSAKFWQYILILRFIFDICGHPFALHNLTALYHSNPKIAILVYLQIVLFRLPSYAACYFYAFQYKTIWQQKLSPASS
;
A
#
# COMPACT_ATOMS: atom_id res chain seq x y z
N MET A 1 11.27 -19.39 -8.53
CA MET A 1 10.14 -18.73 -9.23
C MET A 1 10.57 -18.62 -10.68
N PRO A 2 9.72 -18.96 -11.67
CA PRO A 2 10.03 -18.79 -13.08
C PRO A 2 10.49 -17.36 -13.37
N TRP A 3 11.43 -17.20 -14.30
CA TRP A 3 12.04 -15.90 -14.62
C TRP A 3 11.00 -14.86 -15.05
N THR A 4 10.03 -15.25 -15.86
CA THR A 4 8.91 -14.40 -16.30
C THR A 4 8.11 -13.82 -15.14
N ILE A 5 7.73 -14.66 -14.18
CA ILE A 5 6.94 -14.24 -13.01
C ILE A 5 7.77 -13.28 -12.14
N ARG A 6 9.07 -13.58 -11.93
CA ARG A 6 9.97 -12.69 -11.18
C ARG A 6 10.07 -11.30 -11.82
N THR A 7 10.16 -11.22 -13.14
CA THR A 7 10.22 -9.95 -13.88
C THR A 7 8.93 -9.14 -13.70
N ILE A 8 7.76 -9.79 -13.74
CA ILE A 8 6.46 -9.12 -13.48
C ILE A 8 6.44 -8.49 -12.08
N TRP A 9 6.86 -9.24 -11.05
CA TRP A 9 6.93 -8.72 -9.68
C TRP A 9 7.93 -7.58 -9.52
N TYR A 10 9.03 -7.59 -10.27
CA TYR A 10 10.01 -6.51 -10.25
C TYR A 10 9.45 -5.22 -10.88
N PHE A 11 8.80 -5.31 -12.04
CA PHE A 11 8.11 -4.17 -12.64
C PHE A 11 6.98 -3.65 -11.75
N TYR A 12 6.22 -4.55 -11.12
CA TYR A 12 5.22 -4.17 -10.14
C TYR A 12 5.85 -3.45 -8.95
N PHE A 13 6.92 -3.97 -8.38
CA PHE A 13 7.65 -3.33 -7.28
C PHE A 13 8.10 -1.92 -7.65
N LEU A 14 8.67 -1.73 -8.84
CA LEU A 14 9.12 -0.42 -9.30
C LEU A 14 7.95 0.56 -9.49
N SER A 15 6.90 0.15 -10.19
CA SER A 15 5.72 1.01 -10.45
C SER A 15 4.96 1.34 -9.17
N PHE A 16 4.72 0.35 -8.31
CA PHE A 16 4.09 0.54 -7.01
C PHE A 16 4.98 1.39 -6.10
N GLY A 17 6.29 1.16 -6.07
CA GLY A 17 7.25 1.97 -5.34
C GLY A 17 7.26 3.43 -5.76
N LEU A 18 7.24 3.72 -7.07
CA LEU A 18 7.14 5.08 -7.58
C LEU A 18 5.81 5.75 -7.19
N MET A 19 4.69 5.02 -7.24
CA MET A 19 3.39 5.53 -6.82
C MET A 19 3.39 5.90 -5.34
N ILE A 20 3.81 4.96 -4.47
CA ILE A 20 3.87 5.18 -3.02
C ILE A 20 4.88 6.28 -2.67
N GLY A 21 6.01 6.33 -3.36
CA GLY A 21 7.00 7.40 -3.22
C GLY A 21 6.44 8.77 -3.57
N ARG A 22 5.69 8.88 -4.67
CA ARG A 22 5.00 10.11 -5.07
C ARG A 22 3.94 10.53 -4.07
N GLU A 23 3.10 9.60 -3.59
CA GLU A 23 2.07 9.87 -2.57
C GLU A 23 2.71 10.36 -1.26
N SER A 24 3.77 9.68 -0.81
CA SER A 24 4.53 10.05 0.39
C SER A 24 5.17 11.42 0.23
N TYR A 25 5.85 11.66 -0.89
CA TYR A 25 6.46 12.95 -1.20
C TYR A 25 5.41 14.06 -1.23
N ALA A 26 4.26 13.83 -1.87
CA ALA A 26 3.19 14.81 -1.88
C ALA A 26 2.70 15.09 -0.46
N PHE A 27 2.48 14.08 0.39
CA PHE A 27 2.03 14.30 1.76
C PHE A 27 2.98 15.17 2.59
N PHE A 28 4.29 14.96 2.48
CA PHE A 28 5.30 15.68 3.28
C PHE A 28 5.78 16.99 2.67
N THR A 29 5.47 17.28 1.41
CA THR A 29 5.94 18.51 0.73
C THR A 29 5.04 19.70 1.05
N PRO A 30 5.57 20.78 1.68
CA PRO A 30 4.84 22.02 1.85
C PRO A 30 4.48 22.61 0.48
N GLY A 31 3.20 22.80 0.23
CA GLY A 31 2.68 23.30 -1.06
C GLY A 31 1.97 22.25 -1.91
N SER A 32 2.01 20.96 -1.53
CA SER A 32 1.13 19.98 -2.16
C SER A 32 -0.33 20.20 -1.72
N ARG A 33 -1.28 19.76 -2.56
CA ARG A 33 -2.71 19.81 -2.23
C ARG A 33 -3.06 18.98 -0.99
N ILE A 34 -2.37 17.84 -0.79
CA ILE A 34 -2.61 16.95 0.35
C ILE A 34 -2.14 17.63 1.64
N TYR A 35 -0.93 18.20 1.62
CA TYR A 35 -0.38 18.92 2.76
C TYR A 35 -1.27 20.11 3.12
N GLN A 36 -1.63 20.93 2.12
CA GLN A 36 -2.50 22.09 2.30
C GLN A 36 -3.88 21.70 2.86
N TYR A 37 -4.47 20.60 2.38
CA TYR A 37 -5.73 20.08 2.90
C TYR A 37 -5.69 19.84 4.42
N PHE A 38 -4.70 19.09 4.92
CA PHE A 38 -4.57 18.85 6.37
C PHE A 38 -4.06 20.07 7.13
N PHE A 39 -3.28 20.94 6.50
CA PHE A 39 -2.86 22.20 7.10
C PHE A 39 -4.07 23.09 7.37
N TYR A 40 -4.94 23.30 6.38
CA TYR A 40 -6.13 24.13 6.54
C TYR A 40 -7.13 23.53 7.52
N LEU A 41 -7.46 22.24 7.41
CA LEU A 41 -8.41 21.61 8.33
C LEU A 41 -8.02 21.77 9.80
N ARG A 42 -6.74 21.58 10.12
CA ARG A 42 -6.22 21.75 11.49
C ARG A 42 -6.26 23.20 11.99
N GLN A 43 -6.27 24.18 11.10
CA GLN A 43 -6.45 25.59 11.49
C GLN A 43 -7.91 25.90 11.86
N PHE A 44 -8.88 25.16 11.31
CA PHE A 44 -10.30 25.34 11.61
C PHE A 44 -10.73 24.58 12.86
N ASP A 45 -10.31 23.31 13.00
CA ASP A 45 -10.62 22.48 14.17
C ASP A 45 -9.43 21.55 14.47
N GLN A 46 -9.03 21.53 15.75
CA GLN A 46 -7.93 20.69 16.22
C GLN A 46 -8.27 19.19 16.16
N SER A 47 -9.54 18.80 16.16
CA SER A 47 -9.97 17.40 16.05
C SER A 47 -9.45 16.73 14.77
N PHE A 48 -9.22 17.48 13.69
CA PHE A 48 -8.62 16.99 12.44
C PHE A 48 -7.16 16.54 12.57
N ILE A 49 -6.53 16.71 13.74
CA ILE A 49 -5.24 16.08 14.03
C ILE A 49 -5.33 14.56 13.95
N PHE A 50 -6.46 13.96 14.31
CA PHE A 50 -6.66 12.51 14.22
C PHE A 50 -6.62 12.04 12.77
N ASP A 51 -7.30 12.72 11.85
CA ASP A 51 -7.26 12.40 10.41
C ASP A 51 -5.86 12.55 9.82
N TYR A 52 -5.13 13.57 10.26
CA TYR A 52 -3.73 13.75 9.87
C TYR A 52 -2.85 12.59 10.35
N LEU A 53 -3.01 12.15 11.61
CA LEU A 53 -2.27 11.01 12.16
C LEU A 53 -2.64 9.72 11.44
N LEU A 54 -3.93 9.47 11.19
CA LEU A 54 -4.40 8.30 10.44
C LEU A 54 -3.78 8.24 9.04
N ASN A 55 -3.82 9.35 8.30
CA ASN A 55 -3.21 9.43 6.98
C ASN A 55 -1.68 9.29 7.03
N THR A 56 -1.03 9.87 8.05
CA THR A 56 0.42 9.70 8.25
C THR A 56 0.78 8.23 8.47
N THR A 57 0.08 7.53 9.35
CA THR A 57 0.30 6.11 9.61
C THR A 57 0.00 5.26 8.38
N GLN A 58 -1.04 5.59 7.62
CA GLN A 58 -1.35 4.95 6.35
C GLN A 58 -0.19 5.08 5.36
N VAL A 59 0.37 6.28 5.19
CA VAL A 59 1.53 6.52 4.31
C VAL A 59 2.74 5.70 4.75
N LEU A 60 3.02 5.65 6.06
CA LEU A 60 4.12 4.84 6.60
C LEU A 60 3.89 3.34 6.38
N LEU A 61 2.68 2.83 6.59
CA LEU A 61 2.33 1.43 6.32
C LEU A 61 2.47 1.09 4.83
N ASN A 62 2.11 2.02 3.96
CA ASN A 62 2.29 1.90 2.52
C ASN A 62 3.77 1.77 2.13
N LEU A 63 4.66 2.55 2.75
CA LEU A 63 6.10 2.43 2.57
C LEU A 63 6.63 1.08 3.09
N ILE A 64 6.18 0.64 4.27
CA ILE A 64 6.54 -0.67 4.84
C ILE A 64 6.10 -1.80 3.89
N MET A 65 4.97 -1.64 3.20
CA MET A 65 4.43 -2.63 2.27
C MET A 65 5.24 -2.81 0.97
N LEU A 66 6.25 -1.98 0.73
CA LEU A 66 7.27 -2.25 -0.29
C LEU A 66 8.15 -3.44 0.10
N LEU A 67 8.39 -3.67 1.39
CA LEU A 67 9.23 -4.76 1.89
C LEU A 67 8.69 -6.15 1.54
N PRO A 68 7.42 -6.53 1.82
CA PRO A 68 6.93 -7.86 1.48
C PRO A 68 6.96 -8.12 -0.03
N ILE A 69 6.75 -7.10 -0.87
CA ILE A 69 6.87 -7.23 -2.33
C ILE A 69 8.33 -7.56 -2.72
N LEU A 70 9.29 -6.80 -2.19
CA LEU A 70 10.71 -7.02 -2.44
C LEU A 70 11.16 -8.40 -1.95
N LEU A 71 10.79 -8.75 -0.71
CA LEU A 71 11.10 -10.04 -0.12
C LEU A 71 10.51 -11.18 -0.95
N TYR A 72 9.26 -11.05 -1.39
CA TYR A 72 8.59 -12.03 -2.25
C TYR A 72 9.31 -12.22 -3.59
N THR A 73 9.73 -11.13 -4.21
CA THR A 73 10.46 -11.13 -5.48
C THR A 73 11.79 -11.88 -5.37
N HIS A 74 12.52 -11.69 -4.26
CA HIS A 74 13.82 -12.32 -4.03
C HIS A 74 13.77 -13.61 -3.21
N ARG A 75 12.59 -14.05 -2.75
CA ARG A 75 12.40 -15.18 -1.83
C ARG A 75 13.30 -15.08 -0.60
N LEU A 76 13.29 -13.92 0.06
CA LEU A 76 14.11 -13.61 1.24
C LEU A 76 13.30 -13.70 2.54
N LYS A 77 14.00 -14.05 3.62
CA LYS A 77 13.47 -14.27 4.97
C LYS A 77 13.98 -13.13 5.82
N LEU A 78 13.10 -12.32 6.40
CA LEU A 78 13.52 -11.23 7.27
C LEU A 78 12.82 -11.30 8.63
N LEU A 79 11.49 -11.29 8.63
CA LEU A 79 10.68 -11.21 9.85
C LEU A 79 9.77 -12.44 10.02
N SER A 80 9.22 -12.59 11.22
CA SER A 80 8.31 -13.68 11.58
C SER A 80 6.94 -13.55 10.90
N ALA A 81 6.24 -14.68 10.72
CA ALA A 81 4.89 -14.67 10.15
C ALA A 81 3.91 -13.80 10.96
N LYS A 82 4.00 -13.84 12.30
CA LYS A 82 3.19 -13.01 13.21
C LYS A 82 3.35 -11.51 12.94
N PHE A 83 4.58 -11.06 12.67
CA PHE A 83 4.82 -9.66 12.33
C PHE A 83 4.05 -9.25 11.06
N TRP A 84 4.14 -10.07 10.01
CA TRP A 84 3.44 -9.80 8.76
C TRP A 84 1.92 -9.87 8.89
N GLN A 85 1.39 -10.72 9.77
CA GLN A 85 -0.04 -10.76 10.09
C GLN A 85 -0.50 -9.43 10.70
N TYR A 86 0.23 -8.89 11.69
CA TYR A 86 -0.10 -7.59 12.27
C TYR A 86 -0.02 -6.45 11.25
N ILE A 87 1.02 -6.43 10.42
CA ILE A 87 1.14 -5.42 9.35
C ILE A 87 -0.01 -5.50 8.35
N LEU A 88 -0.45 -6.71 7.98
CA LEU A 88 -1.58 -6.89 7.07
C LEU A 88 -2.89 -6.38 7.68
N ILE A 89 -3.15 -6.70 8.95
CA ILE A 89 -4.35 -6.24 9.68
C ILE A 89 -4.33 -4.72 9.81
N LEU A 90 -3.21 -4.15 10.28
CA LEU A 90 -3.05 -2.70 10.39
C LEU A 90 -3.26 -2.02 9.05
N ARG A 91 -2.65 -2.52 7.97
CA ARG A 91 -2.89 -1.97 6.63
C ARG A 91 -4.36 -1.98 6.27
N PHE A 92 -5.08 -3.07 6.51
CA PHE A 92 -6.50 -3.13 6.16
C PHE A 92 -7.30 -2.05 6.91
N ILE A 93 -7.06 -1.88 8.21
CA ILE A 93 -7.70 -0.84 9.01
C ILE A 93 -7.37 0.56 8.45
N PHE A 94 -6.08 0.85 8.24
CA PHE A 94 -5.63 2.16 7.78
C PHE A 94 -5.93 2.43 6.30
N ASP A 95 -6.12 1.43 5.45
CA ASP A 95 -6.63 1.64 4.09
C ASP A 95 -8.12 1.95 4.05
N ILE A 96 -8.87 1.69 5.13
CA ILE A 96 -10.27 2.12 5.26
C ILE A 96 -10.33 3.54 5.83
N CYS A 97 -9.62 3.82 6.93
CA CYS A 97 -9.75 5.10 7.64
C CYS A 97 -8.70 6.16 7.26
N GLY A 98 -7.57 5.78 6.68
CA GLY A 98 -6.41 6.64 6.46
C GLY A 98 -6.36 7.36 5.12
N HIS A 99 -7.48 7.47 4.38
CA HIS A 99 -7.56 8.13 3.07
C HIS A 99 -8.56 9.30 3.01
N PRO A 100 -8.70 10.17 4.03
CA PRO A 100 -9.77 11.18 4.03
C PRO A 100 -9.67 12.16 2.84
N PHE A 101 -8.47 12.59 2.47
CA PHE A 101 -8.26 13.43 1.29
C PHE A 101 -8.69 12.73 -0.01
N ALA A 102 -8.34 11.46 -0.17
CA ALA A 102 -8.67 10.70 -1.38
C ALA A 102 -10.18 10.45 -1.48
N LEU A 103 -10.83 10.13 -0.35
CA LEU A 103 -12.28 9.94 -0.26
C LEU A 103 -13.05 11.22 -0.59
N HIS A 104 -12.62 12.38 -0.12
CA HIS A 104 -13.24 13.65 -0.50
C HIS A 104 -13.10 13.97 -1.98
N ASN A 105 -11.90 13.76 -2.56
CA ASN A 105 -11.71 13.93 -4.00
C ASN A 105 -12.56 12.94 -4.82
N LEU A 106 -12.67 11.70 -4.37
CA LEU A 106 -13.48 10.68 -5.02
C LEU A 106 -14.97 11.04 -4.95
N THR A 107 -15.43 11.57 -3.81
CA THR A 107 -16.81 12.05 -3.62
C THR A 107 -17.11 13.24 -4.54
N ALA A 108 -16.19 14.21 -4.61
CA ALA A 108 -16.31 15.34 -5.53
C ALA A 108 -16.35 14.87 -7.00
N LEU A 109 -15.49 13.90 -7.36
CA LEU A 109 -15.48 13.31 -8.70
C LEU A 109 -16.76 12.51 -8.96
N TYR A 110 -17.32 11.83 -7.97
CA TYR A 110 -18.57 11.08 -8.10
C TYR A 110 -19.75 11.99 -8.40
N HIS A 111 -19.83 13.15 -7.75
CA HIS A 111 -20.85 14.16 -8.05
C HIS A 111 -20.70 14.77 -9.45
N SER A 112 -19.46 14.90 -9.96
CA SER A 112 -19.20 15.43 -11.30
C SER A 112 -19.43 14.39 -12.41
N ASN A 113 -18.89 13.18 -12.24
CA ASN A 113 -19.00 12.07 -13.18
C ASN A 113 -18.84 10.72 -12.45
N PRO A 114 -19.95 10.04 -12.12
CA PRO A 114 -19.90 8.83 -11.30
C PRO A 114 -19.21 7.67 -12.01
N LYS A 115 -19.28 7.59 -13.34
CA LYS A 115 -18.62 6.53 -14.11
C LYS A 115 -17.10 6.62 -13.98
N ILE A 116 -16.55 7.83 -14.12
CA ILE A 116 -15.11 8.05 -13.97
C ILE A 116 -14.67 7.78 -12.52
N ALA A 117 -15.45 8.22 -11.54
CA ALA A 117 -15.15 7.96 -10.13
C ALA A 117 -15.04 6.45 -9.82
N ILE A 118 -15.99 5.64 -10.28
CA ILE A 118 -15.96 4.18 -10.10
C ILE A 118 -14.73 3.57 -10.77
N LEU A 119 -14.40 3.98 -12.00
CA LEU A 119 -13.22 3.47 -12.71
C LEU A 119 -11.92 3.81 -11.97
N VAL A 120 -11.79 5.04 -11.47
CA VAL A 120 -10.63 5.47 -10.66
C VAL A 120 -10.53 4.63 -9.38
N TYR A 121 -11.66 4.42 -8.68
CA TYR A 121 -11.67 3.59 -7.47
C TYR A 121 -11.24 2.15 -7.75
N LEU A 122 -11.81 1.51 -8.79
CA LEU A 122 -11.45 0.15 -9.19
C LEU A 122 -9.98 0.05 -9.57
N GLN A 123 -9.44 1.03 -10.30
CA GLN A 123 -8.03 1.08 -10.67
C GLN A 123 -7.14 1.13 -9.43
N ILE A 124 -7.46 1.95 -8.44
CA ILE A 124 -6.70 2.05 -7.18
C ILE A 124 -6.72 0.71 -6.43
N VAL A 125 -7.90 0.09 -6.30
CA VAL A 125 -8.05 -1.20 -5.60
C VAL A 125 -7.26 -2.29 -6.32
N LEU A 126 -7.47 -2.46 -7.63
CA LEU A 126 -6.80 -3.49 -8.42
C LEU A 126 -5.27 -3.34 -8.40
N PHE A 127 -4.77 -2.11 -8.44
CA PHE A 127 -3.33 -1.84 -8.39
C PHE A 127 -2.72 -2.17 -7.01
N ARG A 128 -3.49 -2.08 -5.93
CA ARG A 128 -3.04 -2.42 -4.56
C ARG A 128 -3.10 -3.93 -4.27
N LEU A 129 -3.95 -4.70 -4.94
CA LEU A 129 -4.15 -6.14 -4.66
C LEU A 129 -2.86 -6.98 -4.65
N PRO A 130 -1.91 -6.85 -5.60
CA PRO A 130 -0.70 -7.68 -5.57
C PRO A 130 0.18 -7.40 -4.34
N SER A 131 0.17 -6.17 -3.82
CA SER A 131 0.85 -5.81 -2.58
C SER A 131 0.24 -6.52 -1.36
N TYR A 132 -1.09 -6.65 -1.30
CA TYR A 132 -1.78 -7.45 -0.29
C TYR A 132 -1.44 -8.93 -0.42
N ALA A 133 -1.44 -9.46 -1.64
CA ALA A 133 -1.10 -10.86 -1.90
C ALA A 133 0.34 -11.19 -1.44
N ALA A 134 1.31 -10.33 -1.76
CA ALA A 134 2.69 -10.49 -1.32
C ALA A 134 2.80 -10.55 0.21
N CYS A 135 2.11 -9.65 0.93
CA CYS A 135 2.13 -9.68 2.39
C CYS A 135 1.39 -10.90 2.95
N TYR A 136 0.25 -11.29 2.38
CA TYR A 136 -0.49 -12.50 2.76
C TYR A 136 0.37 -13.76 2.66
N PHE A 137 1.14 -13.89 1.57
CA PHE A 137 2.08 -14.99 1.39
C PHE A 137 3.11 -15.07 2.53
N TYR A 138 3.61 -13.92 3.00
CA TYR A 138 4.53 -13.87 4.14
C TYR A 138 3.84 -14.08 5.50
N ALA A 139 2.60 -13.63 5.64
CA ALA A 139 1.81 -13.72 6.87
C ALA A 139 1.31 -15.15 7.14
N PHE A 140 0.90 -15.90 6.11
CA PHE A 140 0.23 -17.19 6.28
C PHE A 140 0.90 -18.34 5.53
N GLN A 141 1.50 -18.10 4.37
CA GLN A 141 2.12 -19.14 3.54
C GLN A 141 3.65 -19.21 3.66
N TYR A 142 4.18 -18.67 4.76
CA TYR A 142 5.61 -18.58 5.01
C TYR A 142 6.29 -19.94 4.79
N LYS A 143 5.82 -21.02 5.42
CA LYS A 143 6.47 -22.35 5.32
C LYS A 143 6.53 -22.89 3.88
N THR A 144 5.49 -22.72 3.08
CA THR A 144 5.37 -23.24 1.71
C THR A 144 6.35 -22.56 0.74
N ILE A 145 6.54 -21.23 0.86
CA ILE A 145 7.48 -20.46 0.04
C ILE A 145 8.92 -20.96 0.26
N TRP A 146 9.22 -21.39 1.48
CA TRP A 146 10.54 -21.85 1.88
C TRP A 146 10.83 -23.29 1.53
N GLN A 147 9.85 -24.18 1.65
CA GLN A 147 9.97 -25.56 1.20
C GLN A 147 10.29 -25.64 -0.30
N GLN A 148 9.66 -24.78 -1.13
CA GLN A 148 9.97 -24.68 -2.56
C GLN A 148 11.38 -24.14 -2.91
N LYS A 149 12.12 -23.55 -1.96
CA LYS A 149 13.50 -23.12 -2.18
C LYS A 149 14.50 -24.22 -1.79
N LEU A 150 14.15 -25.03 -0.79
CA LEU A 150 14.99 -26.09 -0.24
C LEU A 150 14.86 -27.42 -0.98
N SER A 151 13.82 -27.59 -1.79
CA SER A 151 13.73 -28.62 -2.82
C SER A 151 14.25 -28.04 -4.13
N PRO A 152 15.58 -28.00 -4.41
CA PRO A 152 16.01 -27.89 -5.79
C PRO A 152 15.38 -29.07 -6.52
N ALA A 153 14.87 -28.83 -7.72
CA ALA A 153 14.29 -29.87 -8.54
C ALA A 153 15.22 -31.09 -8.52
N SER A 154 14.72 -32.22 -8.02
CA SER A 154 15.26 -33.52 -8.37
C SER A 154 15.01 -33.68 -9.87
N SER A 155 15.94 -33.17 -10.67
CA SER A 155 16.05 -33.41 -12.11
C SER A 155 17.28 -34.26 -12.34
#